data_AF-A0A948ISH7-F1
#
_entry.id   AF-A0A948ISH7-F1
#
_cell.length_a   1.000
_cell.length_b   1.000
_cell.length_c   1.000
_cell.angle_alpha   90.00
_cell.angle_beta   90.00
_cell.angle_gamma   90.00
#
_symmetry.space_group_name_H-M   'P 1'
#
loop_
_entity.id
_entity.type
_entity.pdbx_description
1 polymer ?
#
loop_
_entity_poly.entity_id
_entity_poly.type
_entity_poly.pdbx_seq_one_letter_code
_entity_poly.pdbx_strand_id
1 'polypeptide(L)'
;MPLTPHKLIRMLRAGAVIAGVAAVFALTGPFKYDDLNLPFPDTVAHAMLFYGLTLAATGALPRSRAFEIAVAFVGLGAASEVTQALVGREMSFHDFFGDTAGVALAYAPVAIGRLRELARTHPNVTFAELHRQDRRHGRPIRAPALTLETIA
;
A
#
# COMPACT_ATOMS: atom_id res chain seq x y z
N MET A 1 23.50 18.88 -0.65
CA MET A 1 23.69 17.57 -1.32
C MET A 1 22.55 17.34 -2.31
N PRO A 2 22.79 16.87 -3.55
CA PRO A 2 21.71 16.62 -4.50
C PRO A 2 20.83 15.44 -4.07
N LEU A 3 19.51 15.62 -4.14
CA LEU A 3 18.48 14.60 -3.91
C LEU A 3 18.41 13.69 -5.15
N THR A 4 18.89 12.45 -5.01
CA THR A 4 18.74 11.43 -6.06
C THR A 4 17.45 10.63 -5.84
N PRO A 5 16.78 10.11 -6.89
CA PRO A 5 15.61 9.24 -6.74
C PRO A 5 15.86 8.04 -5.82
N HIS A 6 17.08 7.49 -5.87
CA HIS A 6 17.45 6.36 -5.02
C HIS A 6 17.49 6.73 -3.53
N LYS A 7 18.02 7.91 -3.19
CA LYS A 7 17.98 8.44 -1.82
C LYS A 7 16.53 8.72 -1.39
N LEU A 8 15.71 9.31 -2.26
CA LEU A 8 14.31 9.59 -1.98
C LEU A 8 13.53 8.30 -1.65
N ILE A 9 13.65 7.25 -2.47
CA ILE A 9 13.01 5.97 -2.21
C ILE A 9 13.52 5.35 -0.90
N ARG A 10 14.82 5.47 -0.59
CA ARG A 10 15.36 5.00 0.70
C ARG A 10 14.74 5.74 1.89
N MET A 11 14.57 7.06 1.78
CA MET A 11 13.90 7.87 2.81
C MET A 11 12.42 7.48 2.95
N LEU A 12 11.71 7.28 1.84
CA LEU A 12 10.31 6.82 1.86
C LEU A 12 10.17 5.45 2.52
N ARG A 13 11.09 4.52 2.25
CA ARG A 13 11.12 3.21 2.93
C ARG A 13 11.36 3.34 4.42
N ALA A 14 12.33 4.16 4.83
CA ALA A 14 12.58 4.41 6.25
C ALA A 14 11.34 5.02 6.93
N GLY A 15 10.73 6.02 6.30
CA GLY A 15 9.48 6.62 6.77
C GLY A 15 8.33 5.61 6.86
N ALA A 16 8.16 4.73 5.87
CA ALA A 16 7.14 3.68 5.89
C ALA A 16 7.37 2.66 7.02
N VAL A 17 8.63 2.29 7.30
CA VAL A 17 8.96 1.43 8.45
C VAL A 17 8.62 2.11 9.76
N ILE A 18 9.01 3.38 9.93
CA ILE A 18 8.70 4.16 11.14
C ILE A 18 7.18 4.27 11.33
N ALA A 19 6.45 4.60 10.26
CA ALA A 19 4.99 4.68 10.28
C ALA A 19 4.35 3.34 10.63
N GLY A 20 4.86 2.23 10.08
CA GLY A 20 4.38 0.88 10.40
C GLY A 20 4.58 0.52 11.87
N VAL A 21 5.75 0.82 12.44
CA VAL A 21 6.01 0.60 13.87
C VAL A 21 5.11 1.47 14.74
N ALA A 22 4.94 2.76 14.38
CA ALA A 22 4.04 3.66 15.09
C ALA A 22 2.58 3.18 15.03
N ALA A 23 2.15 2.62 13.89
CA ALA A 23 0.82 2.05 13.72
C ALA A 23 0.58 0.85 14.63
N VAL A 24 1.54 -0.08 14.73
CA VAL A 24 1.46 -1.21 15.66
C VAL A 24 1.30 -0.69 17.09
N PHE A 25 2.12 0.27 17.49
CA PHE A 25 2.02 0.87 18.83
C PHE A 25 0.68 1.58 19.06
N ALA A 26 0.14 2.29 18.07
CA ALA A 26 -1.15 2.96 18.20
C ALA A 26 -2.31 1.96 18.30
N LEU A 27 -2.27 0.88 17.52
CA LEU A 27 -3.35 -0.11 17.45
C LEU A 27 -3.36 -1.08 18.64
N THR A 28 -2.19 -1.44 19.16
CA THR A 28 -2.04 -2.44 20.25
C THR A 28 -1.57 -1.85 21.57
N GLY A 29 -1.29 -0.54 21.62
CA GLY A 29 -0.80 0.14 22.80
C GLY A 29 -1.84 0.26 23.91
N PRO A 30 -1.46 0.77 25.08
CA PRO A 30 -2.37 0.94 26.20
C PRO A 30 -3.39 2.07 25.99
N PHE A 31 -3.15 2.97 25.03
CA PHE A 31 -3.99 4.14 24.76
C PHE A 31 -5.01 3.83 23.66
N LYS A 32 -6.27 4.16 23.89
CA LYS A 32 -7.32 4.15 22.84
C LYS A 32 -7.36 5.50 22.14
N TYR A 33 -7.80 5.55 20.89
CA TYR A 33 -7.94 6.83 20.18
C TYR A 33 -8.94 7.78 20.86
N ASP A 34 -9.96 7.24 21.52
CA ASP A 34 -10.87 8.01 22.37
C ASP A 34 -10.15 8.76 23.50
N ASP A 35 -9.05 8.22 24.02
CA ASP A 35 -8.24 8.85 25.07
C ASP A 35 -7.45 10.07 24.55
N LEU A 36 -7.28 10.19 23.22
CA LEU A 36 -6.55 11.29 22.59
C LEU A 36 -7.41 12.55 22.41
N ASN A 37 -8.69 12.53 22.80
CA ASN A 37 -9.62 13.65 22.70
C ASN A 37 -9.64 14.27 21.28
N LEU A 38 -9.65 13.39 20.27
CA LEU A 38 -9.64 13.79 18.88
C LEU A 38 -10.98 14.44 18.50
N PRO A 39 -11.00 15.41 17.58
CA PRO A 39 -12.25 16.08 17.18
C PRO A 39 -13.12 15.24 16.25
N PHE A 40 -12.84 13.94 16.12
CA PHE A 40 -13.53 13.00 15.24
C PHE A 40 -13.58 11.60 15.88
N PRO A 41 -14.50 10.72 15.45
CA PRO A 41 -14.63 9.36 15.99
C PRO A 41 -13.41 8.49 15.71
N ASP A 42 -13.22 7.45 16.53
CA ASP A 42 -12.14 6.47 16.40
C ASP A 42 -12.00 5.88 14.98
N THR A 43 -13.12 5.55 14.36
CA THR A 43 -13.15 5.00 13.00
C THR A 43 -12.55 5.93 11.94
N VAL A 44 -12.64 7.25 12.15
CA VAL A 44 -11.98 8.24 11.28
C VAL A 44 -10.48 8.25 11.53
N ALA A 45 -10.04 8.06 12.78
CA ALA A 45 -8.62 7.91 13.12
C ALA A 45 -8.01 6.68 12.43
N HIS A 46 -8.72 5.55 12.50
CA HIS A 46 -8.40 4.30 11.80
C HIS A 46 -8.30 4.48 10.29
N ALA A 47 -9.32 5.10 9.68
CA ALA A 47 -9.31 5.42 8.25
C ALA A 47 -8.10 6.28 7.85
N MET A 48 -7.76 7.31 8.63
CA MET A 48 -6.60 8.15 8.36
C MET A 48 -5.27 7.40 8.53
N LEU A 49 -5.15 6.54 9.55
CA LEU A 49 -3.98 5.71 9.77
C LEU A 49 -3.72 4.83 8.54
N PHE A 50 -4.73 4.06 8.12
CA PHE A 50 -4.60 3.15 6.99
C PHE A 50 -4.45 3.85 5.64
N TYR A 51 -5.07 5.02 5.47
CA TYR A 51 -4.81 5.90 4.32
C TYR A 51 -3.32 6.29 4.25
N GLY A 52 -2.77 6.80 5.37
CA GLY A 52 -1.38 7.24 5.46
C GLY A 52 -0.39 6.11 5.23
N LEU A 53 -0.62 4.95 5.84
CA LEU A 53 0.25 3.77 5.68
C LEU A 53 0.20 3.23 4.25
N THR A 54 -0.97 3.18 3.62
CA THR A 54 -1.12 2.74 2.23
C THR A 54 -0.36 3.65 1.27
N LEU A 55 -0.42 4.97 1.48
CA LEU A 55 0.36 5.93 0.69
C LEU A 55 1.87 5.75 0.92
N ALA A 56 2.28 5.61 2.18
CA ALA A 56 3.69 5.40 2.52
C ALA A 56 4.24 4.12 1.86
N ALA A 57 3.49 3.02 1.92
CA ALA A 57 3.85 1.76 1.28
C ALA A 57 3.89 1.88 -0.25
N THR A 58 2.91 2.55 -0.85
CA THR A 58 2.86 2.79 -2.31
C THR A 58 4.07 3.60 -2.78
N GLY A 59 4.46 4.64 -2.04
CA GLY A 59 5.67 5.41 -2.33
C GLY A 59 6.98 4.64 -2.09
N ALA A 60 7.03 3.82 -1.04
CA ALA A 60 8.22 3.06 -0.65
C ALA A 60 8.51 1.84 -1.56
N LEU A 61 7.47 1.30 -2.21
CA LEU A 61 7.52 0.09 -3.03
C LEU A 61 7.20 0.36 -4.51
N PRO A 62 8.07 1.09 -5.23
CA PRO A 62 7.79 1.54 -6.60
C PRO A 62 7.71 0.41 -7.65
N ARG A 63 8.09 -0.82 -7.29
CA ARG A 63 8.00 -2.00 -8.17
C ARG A 63 6.75 -2.83 -7.94
N SER A 64 6.06 -2.63 -6.83
CA SER A 64 4.84 -3.34 -6.47
C SER A 64 3.63 -2.68 -7.14
N ARG A 65 2.59 -3.46 -7.43
CA ARG A 65 1.36 -2.86 -7.96
C ARG A 65 0.61 -2.18 -6.82
N ALA A 66 0.15 -0.95 -7.04
CA ALA A 66 -0.66 -0.23 -6.05
C ALA A 66 -1.91 -1.03 -5.62
N PHE A 67 -2.49 -1.81 -6.53
CA PHE A 67 -3.60 -2.70 -6.19
C PHE A 67 -3.21 -3.83 -5.21
N GLU A 68 -2.04 -4.46 -5.41
CA GLU A 68 -1.55 -5.51 -4.50
C GLU A 68 -1.26 -4.93 -3.11
N ILE A 69 -0.72 -3.71 -3.06
CA ILE A 69 -0.51 -2.98 -1.80
C ILE A 69 -1.86 -2.71 -1.14
N ALA A 70 -2.86 -2.18 -1.87
CA ALA A 70 -4.19 -1.92 -1.32
C ALA A 70 -4.82 -3.20 -0.75
N VAL A 71 -4.80 -4.32 -1.49
CA VAL A 71 -5.32 -5.61 -1.00
C VAL A 71 -4.58 -6.07 0.26
N ALA A 72 -3.25 -5.96 0.29
CA ALA A 72 -2.46 -6.31 1.47
C ALA A 72 -2.84 -5.46 2.68
N PHE A 73 -3.09 -4.16 2.48
CA PHE A 73 -3.48 -3.25 3.55
C PHE A 73 -4.91 -3.46 4.06
N VAL A 74 -5.86 -3.85 3.20
CA VAL A 74 -7.17 -4.33 3.65
C VAL A 74 -7.01 -5.59 4.52
N GLY A 75 -6.14 -6.52 4.09
CA GLY A 75 -5.79 -7.70 4.91
C GLY A 75 -5.15 -7.32 6.25
N LEU A 76 -4.31 -6.28 6.27
CA LEU A 76 -3.74 -5.76 7.52
C LEU A 76 -4.79 -5.14 8.44
N GLY A 77 -5.82 -4.47 7.91
CA GLY A 77 -6.96 -3.98 8.70
C GLY A 77 -7.72 -5.12 9.37
N ALA A 78 -7.98 -6.20 8.64
CA ALA A 78 -8.58 -7.40 9.24
C ALA A 78 -7.66 -8.02 10.31
N ALA A 79 -6.36 -8.04 10.07
CA ALA A 79 -5.38 -8.56 11.02
C ALA A 79 -5.24 -7.66 12.26
N SER A 80 -5.38 -6.34 12.15
CA SER A 80 -5.34 -5.43 13.31
C SER A 80 -6.51 -5.65 14.24
N GLU A 81 -7.72 -5.85 13.73
CA GLU A 81 -8.89 -6.20 14.53
C GLU A 81 -8.69 -7.49 15.32
N VAL A 82 -8.16 -8.53 14.68
CA VAL A 82 -7.82 -9.80 15.35
C VAL A 82 -6.73 -9.58 16.40
N THR A 83 -5.72 -8.77 16.10
CA THR A 83 -4.64 -8.47 17.05
C THR A 83 -5.15 -7.69 18.25
N GLN A 84 -6.07 -6.75 18.04
CA GLN A 84 -6.75 -6.00 19.10
C GLN A 84 -7.52 -6.94 20.04
N ALA A 85 -8.25 -7.91 19.49
CA ALA A 85 -8.92 -8.94 20.27
C ALA A 85 -7.94 -9.74 21.16
N LEU A 86 -6.76 -10.07 20.65
CA LEU A 86 -5.74 -10.81 21.40
C LEU A 86 -5.11 -10.01 22.55
N VAL A 87 -5.12 -8.67 22.48
CA VAL A 87 -4.64 -7.80 23.56
C VAL A 87 -5.77 -7.33 24.50
N GLY A 88 -6.95 -7.95 24.42
CA GLY A 88 -8.07 -7.70 25.32
C GLY A 88 -8.95 -6.51 24.91
N ARG A 89 -8.85 -6.03 23.66
CA ARG A 89 -9.79 -5.05 23.10
C ARG A 89 -10.96 -5.76 22.41
N GLU A 90 -12.06 -5.05 22.21
CA GLU A 90 -13.19 -5.58 21.44
C GLU A 90 -12.91 -5.46 19.95
N MET A 91 -13.27 -6.50 19.19
CA MET A 91 -13.19 -6.49 17.74
C MET A 91 -14.32 -5.63 17.17
N SER A 92 -14.00 -4.73 16.24
CA SER A 92 -14.91 -3.74 15.69
C SER A 92 -15.00 -3.86 14.17
N PHE A 93 -16.16 -4.30 13.68
CA PHE A 93 -16.43 -4.25 12.24
C PHE A 93 -16.42 -2.82 11.71
N HIS A 94 -16.80 -1.84 12.54
CA HIS A 94 -16.86 -0.45 12.15
C HIS A 94 -15.45 0.11 11.88
N ASP A 95 -14.47 -0.26 12.70
CA ASP A 95 -13.07 0.16 12.51
C ASP A 95 -12.41 -0.55 11.33
N PHE A 96 -12.70 -1.83 11.11
CA PHE A 96 -12.33 -2.52 9.86
C PHE A 96 -12.88 -1.83 8.60
N PHE A 97 -14.13 -1.35 8.63
CA PHE A 97 -14.69 -0.56 7.53
C PHE A 97 -13.96 0.77 7.37
N GLY A 98 -13.61 1.43 8.48
CA GLY A 98 -12.78 2.62 8.51
C GLY A 98 -11.43 2.40 7.83
N ASP A 99 -10.70 1.37 8.24
CA ASP A 99 -9.42 0.96 7.66
C ASP A 99 -9.56 0.77 6.15
N THR A 100 -10.55 -0.04 5.73
CA THR A 100 -10.82 -0.33 4.32
C THR A 100 -11.15 0.93 3.52
N ALA A 101 -11.92 1.85 4.09
CA ALA A 101 -12.24 3.15 3.47
C ALA A 101 -10.97 4.00 3.29
N GLY A 102 -10.11 4.05 4.31
CA GLY A 102 -8.80 4.71 4.24
C GLY A 102 -7.92 4.16 3.11
N VAL A 103 -7.80 2.83 3.03
CA VAL A 103 -7.06 2.15 1.95
C VAL A 103 -7.66 2.47 0.58
N ALA A 104 -8.98 2.40 0.44
CA ALA A 104 -9.67 2.68 -0.81
C ALA A 104 -9.44 4.13 -1.28
N LEU A 105 -9.52 5.09 -0.36
CA LEU A 105 -9.26 6.50 -0.64
C LEU A 105 -7.80 6.74 -1.06
N ALA A 106 -6.83 6.04 -0.46
CA ALA A 106 -5.43 6.13 -0.87
C ALA A 106 -5.19 5.54 -2.26
N TYR A 107 -5.89 4.46 -2.61
CA TYR A 107 -5.76 3.78 -3.90
C TYR A 107 -6.54 4.48 -5.04
N ALA A 108 -7.63 5.16 -4.73
CA ALA A 108 -8.54 5.74 -5.72
C ALA A 108 -7.85 6.64 -6.77
N PRO A 109 -6.95 7.58 -6.41
CA PRO A 109 -6.26 8.41 -7.40
C PRO A 109 -5.44 7.58 -8.41
N VAL A 110 -4.81 6.50 -7.94
CA VAL A 110 -4.02 5.60 -8.79
C VAL A 110 -4.93 4.83 -9.74
N ALA A 111 -6.05 4.31 -9.23
CA ALA A 111 -7.05 3.61 -10.04
C ALA A 111 -7.65 4.51 -11.12
N ILE A 112 -8.03 5.74 -10.76
CA ILE A 112 -8.55 6.74 -11.70
C ILE A 112 -7.49 7.09 -12.75
N GLY A 113 -6.23 7.30 -12.35
CA GLY A 113 -5.13 7.57 -13.27
C GLY A 113 -4.96 6.44 -14.30
N ARG A 114 -4.95 5.18 -13.83
CA ARG A 114 -4.85 4.00 -14.69
C ARG A 114 -6.05 3.85 -15.63
N LEU A 115 -7.27 4.08 -15.14
CA LEU A 115 -8.48 4.03 -15.96
C LEU A 115 -8.43 5.08 -17.08
N ARG A 116 -8.01 6.31 -16.75
CA ARG A 116 -7.83 7.39 -17.74
C ARG A 116 -6.77 7.05 -18.78
N GLU A 117 -5.68 6.42 -18.38
CA GLU A 117 -4.65 5.94 -19.29
C GLU A 117 -5.17 4.85 -20.24
N LEU A 118 -5.88 3.86 -19.69
CA LEU A 118 -6.49 2.78 -20.46
C LEU A 118 -7.53 3.31 -21.46
N ALA A 119 -8.39 4.23 -21.04
CA ALA A 119 -9.38 4.84 -21.93
C ALA A 119 -8.74 5.59 -23.11
N ARG A 120 -7.54 6.14 -22.96
CA ARG A 120 -6.80 6.83 -24.03
C ARG A 120 -6.02 5.89 -24.94
N THR A 121 -5.43 4.83 -24.38
CA THR A 121 -4.48 3.96 -25.08
C THR A 121 -5.14 2.70 -25.66
N HIS A 122 -6.21 2.21 -25.04
CA HIS A 122 -6.89 0.97 -25.40
C HIS A 122 -8.43 1.13 -25.34
N PRO A 123 -9.03 2.08 -26.10
CA PRO A 123 -10.45 2.41 -25.98
C PRO A 123 -11.40 1.26 -26.34
N ASN A 124 -10.96 0.36 -27.23
CA ASN A 124 -11.80 -0.72 -27.78
C ASN A 124 -11.40 -2.12 -27.28
N VAL A 125 -10.47 -2.22 -26.34
CA VAL A 125 -9.98 -3.50 -25.81
C VAL A 125 -10.71 -3.81 -24.51
N THR A 126 -11.18 -5.05 -24.35
CA THR A 126 -11.90 -5.44 -23.13
C THR A 126 -10.97 -5.57 -21.92
N PHE A 127 -11.49 -5.40 -20.71
CA PHE A 127 -10.71 -5.61 -19.48
C PHE A 127 -10.15 -7.04 -19.37
N ALA A 128 -10.87 -8.05 -19.87
CA ALA A 128 -10.40 -9.43 -19.90
C ALA A 128 -9.19 -9.61 -20.81
N GLU A 129 -9.19 -8.98 -21.99
CA GLU A 129 -8.05 -8.98 -22.91
C GLU A 129 -6.86 -8.19 -22.34
N LEU A 130 -7.11 -7.03 -21.73
CA LEU A 130 -6.07 -6.26 -21.03
C LEU A 130 -5.44 -7.07 -19.90
N HIS A 131 -6.23 -7.85 -19.15
CA HIS A 131 -5.72 -8.74 -18.12
C HIS A 131 -4.88 -9.89 -18.70
N ARG A 132 -5.32 -10.49 -19.82
CA ARG A 132 -4.54 -11.51 -20.54
C ARG A 132 -3.24 -10.97 -21.14
N GLN A 133 -3.24 -9.72 -21.60
CA GLN A 133 -2.07 -9.02 -22.15
C GLN A 133 -1.11 -8.53 -21.06
N ASP A 134 -1.53 -8.53 -19.79
CA ASP A 134 -0.69 -8.19 -18.64
C ASP A 134 0.37 -9.28 -18.42
N ARG A 135 1.42 -9.27 -19.25
CA ARG A 135 2.54 -10.24 -19.37
C ARG A 135 3.45 -10.35 -18.12
N ARG A 136 2.96 -10.03 -16.92
CA ARG A 136 3.79 -10.01 -15.71
C ARG A 136 3.84 -11.35 -14.95
N HIS A 137 3.25 -12.41 -15.49
CA HIS A 137 3.52 -13.79 -15.07
C HIS A 137 4.84 -14.38 -15.62
N GLY A 138 5.65 -13.63 -16.37
CA GLY A 138 6.96 -14.12 -16.78
C GLY A 138 7.68 -13.19 -17.73
N ARG A 139 8.47 -12.26 -17.18
CA ARG A 139 9.63 -11.77 -17.92
C ARG A 139 10.84 -12.45 -17.29
N PRO A 140 11.41 -13.50 -17.91
CA PRO A 140 12.68 -14.03 -17.44
C PRO A 140 13.66 -12.86 -17.41
N ILE A 141 14.31 -12.68 -16.28
CA ILE A 141 15.43 -11.77 -16.12
C ILE A 141 16.36 -12.09 -17.29
N ARG A 142 16.51 -11.16 -18.24
CA ARG A 142 17.54 -11.32 -19.28
C ARG A 142 18.86 -11.38 -18.52
N ALA A 143 19.42 -12.57 -18.40
CA ALA A 143 20.77 -12.74 -17.91
C ALA A 143 21.67 -11.82 -18.75
N PRO A 144 22.59 -11.06 -18.12
CA PRO A 144 23.53 -10.26 -18.86
C PRO A 144 24.26 -11.20 -19.83
N ALA A 145 24.28 -10.85 -21.11
CA ALA A 145 25.06 -11.58 -22.10
C ALA A 145 26.51 -11.54 -21.62
N LEU A 146 27.02 -12.68 -21.14
CA LEU A 146 28.44 -12.89 -20.97
C LEU A 146 29.04 -12.80 -22.37
N THR A 147 29.60 -11.64 -22.69
CA THR A 147 30.50 -11.49 -23.82
C THR A 147 31.74 -12.31 -23.48
N LEU A 148 31.73 -13.57 -23.92
CA LEU A 148 32.96 -14.33 -24.08
C LEU A 148 33.73 -13.64 -25.20
N GLU A 149 34.59 -12.69 -24.85
CA GLU A 149 35.74 -12.36 -25.69
C GLU A 149 36.57 -13.63 -25.79
N THR A 150 36.40 -14.33 -26.91
CA THR A 150 37.36 -15.29 -27.41
C THR A 150 38.40 -14.48 -28.21
N ILE A 151 39.64 -14.96 -28.12
CA ILE A 151 40.79 -14.73 -29.01
C ILE A 151 41.80 -13.68 -28.51
N ALA A 152 42.77 -14.16 -27.74
CA ALA A 152 44.18 -14.14 -28.15
C ALA A 152 44.93 -15.30 -27.49
#